data_AF-A0A7X0JRP2-F1
#
_entry.id   AF-A0A7X0JRP2-F1
#
_cell.length_a   1.000
_cell.length_b   1.000
_cell.length_c   1.000
_cell.angle_alpha   90.00
_cell.angle_beta   90.00
_cell.angle_gamma   90.00
#
_symmetry.space_group_name_H-M   'P 1'
#
loop_
_entity.id
_entity.type
_entity.pdbx_description
1 polymer ?
#
loop_
_entity_poly.entity_id
_entity_poly.type
_entity_poly.pdbx_seq_one_letter_code
_entity_poly.pdbx_strand_id
1 'polypeptide(L)'
;MNISSGNSFSIAQQGLQRSQASAVEAAESIANPARFNPAEEAKGVLEPLAEPIVQLKESQQLFDASAKVIEVSNRTVGALLDISA
;
A
#
# COMPACT_ATOMS: atom_id res chain seq x y z
N MET A 1 18.66 -4.85 -22.22
CA MET A 1 17.64 -4.18 -21.37
C MET A 1 17.24 -5.04 -20.15
N ASN A 2 18.17 -5.75 -19.48
CA ASN A 2 17.82 -6.74 -18.43
C ASN A 2 17.94 -6.21 -16.98
N ILE A 3 18.21 -4.92 -16.80
CA ILE A 3 18.45 -4.29 -15.48
C ILE A 3 17.14 -3.72 -14.89
N SER A 4 16.11 -3.49 -15.73
CA SER A 4 14.84 -2.90 -15.32
C SER A 4 13.96 -3.85 -14.50
N SER A 5 13.94 -5.14 -14.82
CA SER A 5 13.07 -6.16 -14.21
C SER A 5 13.54 -6.57 -12.81
N GLY A 6 14.85 -6.72 -12.61
CA GLY A 6 15.43 -6.98 -11.28
C GLY A 6 15.23 -5.81 -10.32
N ASN A 7 15.35 -4.58 -10.82
CA ASN A 7 15.13 -3.38 -10.01
C ASN A 7 13.64 -3.16 -9.72
N SER A 8 12.74 -3.37 -10.69
CA SER A 8 11.29 -3.19 -10.50
C SER A 8 10.69 -4.20 -9.52
N PHE A 9 11.17 -5.45 -9.51
CA PHE A 9 10.74 -6.44 -8.52
C PHE A 9 11.18 -6.06 -7.09
N SER A 10 12.42 -5.59 -6.93
CA SER A 10 12.91 -5.10 -5.63
C SER A 10 12.10 -3.89 -5.13
N ILE A 11 11.85 -2.91 -6.01
CA ILE A 11 11.03 -1.73 -5.73
C ILE A 11 9.60 -2.14 -5.35
N ALA A 12 9.01 -3.09 -6.07
CA ALA A 12 7.67 -3.59 -5.77
C ALA A 12 7.62 -4.28 -4.40
N GLN A 13 8.59 -5.14 -4.06
CA GLN A 13 8.64 -5.74 -2.73
C GLN A 13 8.78 -4.69 -1.62
N GLN A 14 9.63 -3.69 -1.82
CA GLN A 14 9.76 -2.58 -0.88
C GLN A 14 8.46 -1.78 -0.77
N GLY A 15 7.76 -1.56 -1.87
CA GLY A 15 6.44 -0.91 -1.89
C GLY A 15 5.38 -1.70 -1.13
N LEU A 16 5.36 -3.03 -1.24
CA LEU A 16 4.48 -3.90 -0.44
C LEU A 16 4.78 -3.82 1.06
N GLN A 17 6.07 -3.85 1.43
CA GLN A 17 6.47 -3.76 2.84
C GLN A 17 6.12 -2.41 3.45
N ARG A 18 6.39 -1.31 2.72
CA ARG A 18 6.07 0.05 3.16
C ARG A 18 4.56 0.27 3.26
N SER A 19 3.79 -0.14 2.25
CA SER A 19 2.33 -0.02 2.27
C SER A 19 1.69 -0.80 3.40
N GLN A 20 2.19 -2.00 3.73
CA GLN A 20 1.70 -2.74 4.90
C GLN A 20 1.95 -1.98 6.21
N ALA A 21 3.17 -1.48 6.42
CA ALA A 21 3.50 -0.73 7.64
C ALA A 21 2.63 0.52 7.79
N SER A 22 2.50 1.31 6.72
CA SER A 22 1.68 2.53 6.72
C SER A 22 0.18 2.25 6.84
N ALA A 23 -0.31 1.14 6.28
CA ALA A 23 -1.71 0.73 6.44
C ALA A 23 -2.03 0.33 7.89
N VAL A 24 -1.11 -0.37 8.57
CA VAL A 24 -1.27 -0.72 9.99
C VAL A 24 -1.28 0.53 10.86
N GLU A 25 -0.33 1.44 10.65
CA GLU A 25 -0.27 2.72 11.39
C GLU A 25 -1.55 3.56 11.19
N ALA A 26 -2.03 3.67 9.95
CA ALA A 26 -3.27 4.38 9.65
C ALA A 26 -4.50 3.70 10.30
N ALA A 27 -4.57 2.37 10.27
CA ALA A 27 -5.64 1.62 10.91
C ALA A 27 -5.64 1.78 12.44
N GLU A 28 -4.46 1.75 13.07
CA GLU A 28 -4.30 2.01 14.51
C GLU A 28 -4.73 3.44 14.86
N SER A 29 -4.37 4.41 14.02
CA SER A 29 -4.74 5.81 14.18
C SER A 29 -6.26 6.03 14.07
N ILE A 30 -6.94 5.32 13.16
CA ILE A 30 -8.42 5.31 13.02
C ILE A 30 -9.07 4.65 14.24
N ALA A 31 -8.51 3.52 14.69
CA ALA A 31 -9.06 2.75 15.80
C ALA A 31 -8.80 3.39 17.16
N ASN A 32 -7.93 4.40 17.24
CA ASN A 32 -7.55 5.02 18.51
C ASN A 32 -8.71 5.84 19.10
N PRO A 33 -9.32 5.37 20.21
CA PRO A 33 -10.45 6.07 20.83
C PRO A 33 -10.04 7.42 21.44
N ALA A 34 -8.76 7.65 21.72
CA ALA A 34 -8.27 8.90 22.30
C ALA A 34 -8.34 10.11 21.33
N ARG A 35 -8.52 9.87 20.01
CA ARG A 35 -8.77 10.93 19.03
C ARG A 35 -10.20 11.48 19.09
N PHE A 36 -11.13 10.73 19.69
CA PHE A 36 -12.51 11.14 19.87
C PHE A 36 -12.68 11.78 21.24
N ASN A 37 -12.27 13.04 21.34
CA ASN A 37 -12.53 13.81 22.55
C ASN A 37 -13.96 14.37 22.44
N PRO A 38 -14.91 13.98 23.31
CA PRO A 38 -16.31 14.42 23.22
C PRO A 38 -16.48 15.94 23.37
N ALA A 39 -15.45 16.65 23.88
CA ALA A 39 -15.42 18.11 23.95
C ALA A 39 -15.19 18.80 22.58
N GLU A 40 -14.62 18.12 21.58
CA GLU A 40 -14.38 18.65 20.23
C GLU A 40 -15.45 18.23 19.19
N GLU A 41 -16.44 17.42 19.60
CA GLU A 41 -17.56 16.99 18.75
C GLU A 41 -18.37 18.16 18.15
N ALA A 42 -18.27 19.36 18.74
CA ALA A 42 -18.89 20.58 18.22
C ALA A 42 -18.27 21.10 16.90
N LYS A 43 -17.11 20.59 16.45
CA LYS A 43 -16.45 21.03 15.19
C LYS A 43 -16.30 19.97 14.09
N GLY A 44 -16.70 18.72 14.34
CA GLY A 44 -16.83 17.71 13.28
C GLY A 44 -15.81 16.57 13.40
N VAL A 45 -16.33 15.42 13.80
CA VAL A 45 -15.64 14.12 13.92
C VAL A 45 -14.94 13.67 12.62
N LEU A 46 -15.25 14.29 11.48
CA LEU A 46 -14.71 13.93 10.17
C LEU A 46 -13.29 14.47 9.91
N GLU A 47 -12.89 15.59 10.51
CA GLU A 47 -11.56 16.19 10.31
C GLU A 47 -10.41 15.32 10.83
N PRO A 48 -10.43 14.79 12.09
CA PRO A 48 -9.33 13.97 12.62
C PRO A 48 -9.25 12.56 12.01
N LEU A 49 -10.30 12.12 11.32
CA LEU A 49 -10.36 10.83 10.61
C LEU A 49 -10.01 10.94 9.12
N ALA A 50 -10.12 12.12 8.51
CA ALA A 50 -9.86 12.30 7.08
C ALA A 50 -8.42 11.93 6.72
N GLU A 51 -7.45 12.45 7.47
CA GLU A 51 -6.02 12.20 7.23
C GLU A 51 -5.64 10.72 7.30
N PRO A 52 -5.95 9.96 8.37
CA PRO A 52 -5.59 8.54 8.41
C PRO A 52 -6.39 7.70 7.42
N ILE A 53 -7.63 8.08 7.06
CA ILE A 53 -8.38 7.40 5.98
C ILE A 53 -7.69 7.62 4.62
N VAL A 54 -7.24 8.83 4.32
CA VAL A 54 -6.48 9.14 3.10
C VAL A 54 -5.17 8.34 3.07
N GLN A 55 -4.43 8.33 4.17
CA GLN A 55 -3.18 7.57 4.30
C GLN A 55 -3.40 6.06 4.09
N LEU A 56 -4.50 5.51 4.62
CA LEU A 56 -4.87 4.11 4.40
C LEU A 56 -5.17 3.84 2.91
N LYS A 57 -5.87 4.75 2.22
CA LYS A 57 -6.15 4.63 0.78
C LYS A 57 -4.90 4.75 -0.08
N GLU A 58 -4.00 5.66 0.23
CA GLU A 58 -2.71 5.77 -0.46
C GLU A 58 -1.87 4.51 -0.28
N SER A 59 -1.84 3.96 0.94
CA SER A 59 -1.16 2.70 1.24
C SER A 59 -1.75 1.54 0.43
N GLN A 60 -3.08 1.45 0.33
CA GLN A 60 -3.77 0.46 -0.51
C GLN A 60 -3.37 0.58 -1.98
N GLN A 61 -3.36 1.79 -2.54
CA GLN A 61 -2.98 2.01 -3.94
C GLN A 61 -1.52 1.63 -4.21
N LEU A 62 -0.61 1.97 -3.29
CA LEU A 62 0.79 1.57 -3.38
C LEU A 62 0.97 0.05 -3.32
N PHE A 63 0.19 -0.61 -2.46
CA PHE A 63 0.16 -2.07 -2.37
C PHE A 63 -0.29 -2.69 -3.69
N ASP A 64 -1.43 -2.25 -4.23
CA ASP A 64 -2.02 -2.78 -5.46
C ASP A 64 -1.09 -2.57 -6.66
N ALA A 65 -0.47 -1.39 -6.77
CA ALA A 65 0.50 -1.09 -7.82
C ALA A 65 1.73 -2.00 -7.72
N SER A 66 2.28 -2.18 -6.52
CA SER A 66 3.41 -3.06 -6.27
C SER A 66 3.09 -4.53 -6.56
N ALA A 67 1.92 -4.99 -6.13
CA ALA A 67 1.42 -6.33 -6.41
C ALA A 67 1.27 -6.56 -7.92
N LYS A 68 0.80 -5.55 -8.67
CA LYS A 68 0.66 -5.63 -10.12
C LYS A 68 2.01 -5.80 -10.83
N VAL A 69 3.04 -5.08 -10.38
CA VAL A 69 4.40 -5.21 -10.94
C VAL A 69 4.94 -6.62 -10.74
N ILE A 70 4.72 -7.21 -9.56
CA ILE A 70 5.12 -8.59 -9.26
C ILE A 70 4.33 -9.59 -10.11
N GLU A 71 3.01 -9.43 -10.24
CA GLU A 71 2.16 -10.27 -11.07
C GLU A 71 2.61 -10.29 -12.54
N VAL A 72 2.86 -9.11 -13.11
CA VAL A 72 3.32 -8.97 -14.51
C VAL A 72 4.72 -9.56 -14.68
N SER A 73 5.62 -9.34 -13.70
CA SER A 73 6.95 -9.94 -13.71
C SER A 73 6.87 -11.47 -13.70
N ASN A 74 6.02 -12.04 -12.84
CA ASN A 74 5.81 -13.48 -12.75
C ASN A 74 5.22 -14.06 -14.04
N ARG A 75 4.19 -13.41 -14.62
CA ARG A 75 3.60 -13.82 -15.90
C ARG A 75 4.63 -13.79 -17.04
N THR A 76 5.48 -12.77 -17.06
CA THR A 76 6.52 -12.64 -18.11
C THR A 76 7.57 -13.74 -17.97
N VAL A 77 8.05 -14.02 -16.76
CA VAL A 77 8.98 -15.13 -16.50
C VAL A 77 8.34 -16.47 -16.86
N GLY A 78 7.08 -16.70 -16.45
CA GLY A 78 6.33 -17.90 -16.81
C GLY A 78 6.19 -18.09 -18.32
N ALA A 79 5.85 -17.03 -19.06
CA ALA A 79 5.75 -17.08 -20.52
C ALA A 79 7.10 -17.36 -21.21
N LEU A 80 8.21 -16.82 -20.67
CA LEU A 80 9.56 -17.12 -21.19
C LEU A 80 9.96 -18.58 -20.96
N LEU A 81 9.57 -19.16 -19.82
CA LEU A 81 9.80 -20.58 -19.53
C LEU A 81 8.97 -21.49 -20.47
N ASP A 82 7.71 -21.15 -20.71
CA ASP A 82 6.80 -21.92 -21.58
C ASP A 82 7.25 -21.94 -23.05
N ILE A 83 7.83 -20.85 -23.55
CA ILE A 83 8.39 -20.78 -24.92
C ILE A 83 9.69 -21.60 -25.07
N SER A 84 10.40 -21.85 -23.96
CA SER A 84 11.71 -22.54 -23.97
C SER A 84 11.61 -24.06 -23.78
N ALA A 85 10.42 -24.58 -23.48
CA ALA A 85 10.13 -26.00 -23.30
C ALA A 85 9.69 -26.68 -24.61
#